data_AF-A0A9D2D027-F1
#
_entry.id   AF-A0A9D2D027-F1
#
_cell.length_a   1.000
_cell.length_b   1.000
_cell.length_c   1.000
_cell.angle_alpha   90.00
_cell.angle_beta   90.00
_cell.angle_gamma   90.00
#
_symmetry.space_group_name_H-M   'P 1'
#
loop_
_entity.id
_entity.type
_entity.pdbx_description
1 polymer ?
#
loop_
_entity_poly.entity_id
_entity_poly.type
_entity_poly.pdbx_seq_one_letter_code
_entity_poly.pdbx_strand_id
1 'polypeptide(L)'
;MTTIDAMTILFAVLLAGLGLALGFARTLRFFTKGIFGFILSIFICATFGGMIAGIPAVAGLIERLNASLTNAWSFLGKIRLETVIYYILLFFAVQIVRILIVKFLGGIFSSGNVVMRTINRVLGMLLMVAAVLLLTLLVFGIFRIFENTGFVQDLTAKIDGTFLGVLYENNPVRFVTETTASEQAMLFLM
;
A
#
# COMPACT_ATOMS: atom_id res chain seq x y z
N MET A 1 -20.59 -13.17 -19.98
CA MET A 1 -19.20 -13.06 -19.47
C MET A 1 -18.36 -12.59 -20.62
N THR A 2 -17.72 -11.43 -20.48
CA THR A 2 -16.77 -10.95 -21.49
C THR A 2 -15.48 -11.78 -21.43
N THR A 3 -14.68 -11.79 -22.50
CA THR A 3 -13.39 -12.50 -22.52
C THR A 3 -12.46 -12.05 -21.39
N ILE A 4 -12.56 -10.78 -20.97
CA ILE A 4 -11.80 -10.19 -19.86
C ILE A 4 -12.22 -10.77 -18.51
N ASP A 5 -13.52 -10.97 -18.27
CA ASP A 5 -14.02 -11.58 -17.03
C ASP A 5 -13.56 -13.03 -16.91
N ALA A 6 -13.62 -13.79 -18.01
CA ALA A 6 -13.15 -15.17 -18.05
C ALA A 6 -11.64 -15.27 -17.76
N MET A 7 -10.84 -14.37 -18.35
CA MET A 7 -9.40 -14.30 -18.04
C MET A 7 -9.15 -13.94 -16.57
N THR A 8 -9.90 -13.00 -16.01
CA THR A 8 -9.72 -12.55 -14.62
C THR A 8 -10.00 -13.69 -13.64
N ILE A 9 -11.05 -14.49 -13.88
CA ILE A 9 -11.35 -15.67 -13.07
C ILE A 9 -10.26 -16.73 -13.23
N LEU A 10 -9.79 -16.99 -14.46
CA LEU A 10 -8.70 -17.95 -14.68
C LEU A 10 -7.43 -17.54 -13.91
N PHE A 11 -7.04 -16.27 -13.98
CA PHE A 11 -5.90 -15.74 -13.21
C PHE A 11 -6.14 -15.85 -11.70
N ALA A 12 -7.34 -15.55 -11.21
CA ALA A 12 -7.67 -15.69 -9.80
C ALA A 12 -7.52 -17.14 -9.31
N VAL A 13 -7.97 -18.12 -10.11
CA VAL A 13 -7.84 -19.55 -9.79
C VAL A 13 -6.36 -19.98 -9.80
N LEU A 14 -5.57 -19.55 -10.78
CA LEU A 14 -4.14 -19.83 -10.84
C LEU A 14 -3.40 -19.23 -9.63
N LEU A 15 -3.71 -17.98 -9.26
CA LEU A 15 -3.14 -17.32 -8.09
C LEU A 15 -3.56 -17.99 -6.78
N ALA A 16 -4.81 -18.45 -6.69
CA ALA A 16 -5.32 -19.21 -5.55
C ALA A 16 -4.55 -20.53 -5.38
N GLY A 17 -4.34 -21.27 -6.47
CA GLY A 17 -3.54 -22.50 -6.48
C GLY A 17 -2.09 -22.25 -6.10
N LEU A 18 -1.49 -21.16 -6.60
CA LEU A 18 -0.14 -20.76 -6.27
C LEU A 18 -0.01 -20.38 -4.78
N GLY A 19 -0.98 -19.65 -4.24
CA GLY A 19 -1.06 -19.31 -2.82
C GLY A 19 -1.20 -20.55 -1.92
N LEU A 20 -1.98 -21.55 -2.36
CA LEU A 20 -2.11 -22.84 -1.67
C LEU A 20 -0.79 -23.62 -1.65
N ALA A 21 -0.07 -23.63 -2.77
CA ALA A 21 1.20 -24.34 -2.90
C ALA A 21 2.33 -23.69 -2.08
N LEU A 22 2.42 -22.35 -2.09
CA LEU A 22 3.46 -21.61 -1.36
C LEU A 22 3.19 -21.52 0.14
N GLY A 23 1.91 -21.38 0.54
CA GLY A 23 1.49 -21.12 1.91
C GLY A 23 1.70 -19.66 2.36
N PHE A 24 0.98 -19.27 3.40
CA PHE A 24 0.84 -17.89 3.91
C PHE A 24 2.17 -17.21 4.18
N ALA A 25 3.06 -17.86 4.93
CA ALA A 25 4.36 -17.30 5.28
C ALA A 25 5.21 -16.94 4.05
N ARG A 26 5.20 -17.80 3.02
CA ARG A 26 6.01 -17.61 1.81
C ARG A 26 5.35 -16.61 0.86
N THR A 27 4.03 -16.65 0.72
CA THR A 27 3.23 -15.65 -0.01
C THR A 27 3.44 -14.26 0.57
N LEU A 28 3.33 -14.10 1.89
CA LEU A 28 3.55 -12.82 2.57
C LEU A 28 4.98 -12.32 2.36
N ARG A 29 5.97 -13.21 2.49
CA ARG A 29 7.38 -12.86 2.23
C ARG A 29 7.61 -12.45 0.78
N PHE A 30 6.91 -13.05 -0.19
CA PHE A 30 7.02 -12.68 -1.60
C PHE A 30 6.49 -11.26 -1.85
N PHE A 31 5.28 -10.94 -1.39
CA PHE A 31 4.69 -9.61 -1.57
C PHE A 31 5.43 -8.50 -0.80
N THR A 32 6.07 -8.85 0.31
CA THR A 32 6.82 -7.89 1.14
C THR A 32 8.28 -7.77 0.73
N LYS A 33 8.80 -8.61 -0.17
CA LYS A 33 10.20 -8.58 -0.63
C LYS A 33 10.29 -7.94 -2.03
N GLY A 34 11.41 -7.27 -2.30
CA GLY A 34 11.69 -6.67 -3.61
C GLY A 34 10.93 -5.35 -3.85
N ILE A 35 10.64 -5.07 -5.13
CA ILE A 35 10.07 -3.80 -5.60
C ILE A 35 8.66 -3.56 -5.04
N PHE A 36 7.83 -4.61 -4.94
CA PHE A 36 6.49 -4.48 -4.37
C PHE A 36 6.50 -4.07 -2.89
N GLY A 37 7.39 -4.66 -2.10
CA GLY A 37 7.58 -4.28 -0.69
C GLY A 37 8.05 -2.84 -0.54
N PHE A 38 8.88 -2.36 -1.46
CA PHE A 38 9.34 -0.98 -1.51
C PHE A 38 8.20 -0.01 -1.85
N ILE A 39 7.47 -0.26 -2.94
CA ILE A 39 6.30 0.55 -3.36
C ILE A 39 5.24 0.59 -2.27
N LEU A 40 4.90 -0.55 -1.68
CA LEU A 40 3.92 -0.64 -0.60
C LEU A 40 4.39 0.10 0.66
N SER A 41 5.70 0.13 0.94
CA SER A 41 6.24 0.91 2.05
C SER A 41 6.12 2.40 1.79
N ILE A 42 6.47 2.87 0.58
CA ILE A 42 6.27 4.27 0.20
C ILE A 42 4.79 4.64 0.32
N PHE A 43 3.89 3.81 -0.20
CA PHE A 43 2.45 4.05 -0.12
C PHE A 43 1.94 4.13 1.33
N ILE A 44 2.36 3.20 2.20
CA ILE A 44 2.01 3.25 3.63
C ILE A 44 2.59 4.50 4.29
N CYS A 45 3.82 4.89 3.96
CA CYS A 45 4.44 6.10 4.50
C CYS A 45 3.69 7.35 4.03
N ALA A 46 3.28 7.43 2.76
CA ALA A 46 2.50 8.55 2.24
C ALA A 46 1.10 8.60 2.85
N THR A 47 0.43 7.46 3.00
CA THR A 47 -0.96 7.37 3.49
C THR A 47 -1.06 7.53 5.00
N PHE A 48 -0.17 6.89 5.76
CA PHE A 48 -0.19 6.89 7.22
C PHE A 48 0.81 7.87 7.84
N GLY A 49 1.77 8.40 7.09
CA GLY A 49 2.80 9.31 7.63
C GLY A 49 2.22 10.58 8.25
N GLY A 50 1.16 11.13 7.65
CA GLY A 50 0.42 12.25 8.22
C GLY A 50 -0.32 11.89 9.52
N MET A 51 -0.98 10.72 9.56
CA MET A 51 -1.65 10.25 10.78
C MET A 51 -0.67 9.92 11.91
N ILE A 52 0.48 9.33 11.58
CA ILE A 52 1.53 8.96 12.55
C ILE A 52 2.22 10.22 13.10
N ALA A 53 2.33 11.30 12.31
CA ALA A 53 2.90 12.57 12.77
C ALA A 53 2.02 13.25 13.82
N GLY A 54 0.70 13.00 13.78
CA GLY A 54 -0.26 13.52 14.75
C GLY A 54 -0.25 12.80 16.10
N ILE A 55 0.47 11.68 16.25
CA ILE A 55 0.55 10.96 17.53
C ILE A 55 1.53 11.69 18.46
N PRO A 56 1.13 12.09 19.68
CA PRO A 56 1.96 12.92 20.56
C PRO A 56 3.29 12.28 20.94
N ALA A 57 3.36 10.94 21.03
CA ALA A 57 4.59 10.20 21.29
C ALA A 57 5.60 10.30 20.13
N VAL A 58 5.11 10.38 18.88
CA VAL A 58 5.95 10.48 17.68
C VAL A 58 6.33 11.94 17.43
N ALA A 59 5.40 12.88 17.62
CA ALA A 59 5.66 14.32 17.56
C ALA A 59 6.78 14.74 18.51
N GLY A 60 6.79 14.25 19.76
CA GLY A 60 7.85 14.53 20.73
C GLY A 60 9.22 13.93 20.36
N LEU A 61 9.26 12.82 19.61
CA LEU A 61 10.51 12.27 19.08
C LEU A 61 11.04 13.11 17.91
N ILE A 62 10.14 13.59 17.04
CA ILE A 62 10.48 14.51 15.94
C ILE A 62 11.05 15.80 16.50
N GLU A 63 10.40 16.39 17.51
CA GLU A 63 10.82 17.64 18.13
C GLU A 63 12.20 17.52 18.81
N ARG A 64 12.48 16.39 19.47
CA ARG A 64 13.81 16.10 20.03
C ARG A 64 14.88 15.93 18.95
N LEU A 65 14.54 15.28 17.84
CA LEU A 65 15.44 15.11 16.71
C LEU A 65 15.72 16.46 16.03
N ASN A 66 14.68 17.27 15.87
CA ASN A 66 14.73 18.61 15.31
C ASN A 66 15.58 19.55 16.18
N ALA A 67 15.40 19.52 17.51
CA ALA A 67 16.23 20.27 18.44
C ALA A 67 17.71 19.87 18.33
N SER A 68 18.02 18.59 18.17
CA SER A 68 19.40 18.10 18.02
C SER A 68 20.02 18.46 16.66
N LEU A 69 19.23 18.49 15.58
CA LEU A 69 19.69 18.82 14.23
C LEU A 69 19.82 20.33 14.02
N THR A 70 18.90 21.12 14.60
CA THR A 70 18.94 22.58 14.57
C THR A 70 20.11 23.13 15.38
N ASN A 71 20.47 22.48 16.50
CA ASN A 71 21.68 22.81 17.27
C ASN A 71 22.96 22.50 16.49
N ALA A 72 22.95 21.45 15.67
CA ALA A 72 24.11 21.10 14.86
C ALA A 72 24.27 22.08 13.69
N TRP A 73 23.21 22.37 12.92
CA TRP A 73 23.32 23.11 11.65
C TRP A 73 22.09 24.01 11.38
N SER A 74 22.23 25.32 11.54
CA SER A 74 21.15 26.34 11.38
C SER A 74 20.60 26.48 9.96
N PHE A 75 21.29 25.93 8.96
CA PHE A 75 20.86 25.94 7.55
C PHE A 75 19.74 24.94 7.26
N LEU A 76 19.64 23.85 8.04
CA LEU A 76 18.68 22.77 7.82
C LEU A 76 17.23 23.17 8.18
N GLY A 77 17.06 24.12 9.10
CA GLY A 77 15.75 24.65 9.48
C GLY A 77 15.05 25.46 8.37
N LYS A 78 15.81 26.05 7.43
CA LYS A 78 15.25 26.88 6.35
C LYS A 78 14.60 26.08 5.22
N ILE A 79 14.88 24.78 5.10
CA ILE A 79 14.49 23.95 3.93
C ILE A 79 13.32 23.01 4.25
N ARG A 80 12.70 23.05 5.45
CA ARG A 80 11.76 22.00 5.93
C ARG A 80 12.39 20.59 5.83
N LEU A 81 13.71 20.50 6.01
CA LEU A 81 14.45 19.24 5.94
C LEU A 81 14.02 18.27 7.05
N GLU A 82 13.46 18.79 8.14
CA GLU A 82 12.77 18.06 9.20
C GLU A 82 11.67 17.12 8.65
N THR A 83 10.81 17.61 7.76
CA THR A 83 9.74 16.78 7.18
C THR A 83 10.32 15.66 6.32
N VAL A 84 11.37 15.95 5.55
CA VAL A 84 12.06 14.96 4.71
C VAL A 84 12.73 13.89 5.58
N ILE A 85 13.45 14.29 6.63
CA ILE A 85 14.07 13.37 7.59
C ILE A 85 13.01 12.52 8.30
N TYR A 86 11.88 13.11 8.69
CA TYR A 86 10.78 12.37 9.31
C TYR A 86 10.27 11.26 8.39
N TYR A 87 9.97 11.54 7.12
CA TYR A 87 9.52 10.52 6.18
C TYR A 87 10.60 9.46 5.90
N ILE A 88 11.88 9.83 5.86
CA ILE A 88 12.98 8.88 5.71
C ILE A 88 13.06 7.94 6.93
N LEU A 89 13.00 8.48 8.16
CA LEU A 89 13.02 7.66 9.38
C LEU A 89 11.77 6.78 9.51
N LEU A 90 10.59 7.32 9.18
CA LEU A 90 9.34 6.56 9.18
C LEU A 90 9.38 5.44 8.14
N PHE A 91 9.99 5.69 6.98
CA PHE A 91 10.23 4.67 5.96
C PHE A 91 11.13 3.53 6.47
N PHE A 92 12.22 3.84 7.17
CA PHE A 92 13.04 2.82 7.82
C PHE A 92 12.28 2.08 8.93
N ALA A 93 11.51 2.78 9.77
CA ALA A 93 10.72 2.17 10.82
C ALA A 93 9.67 1.19 10.27
N VAL A 94 8.91 1.61 9.25
CA VAL A 94 7.93 0.76 8.56
C VAL A 94 8.59 -0.46 7.92
N GLN A 95 9.78 -0.29 7.32
CA GLN A 95 10.55 -1.42 6.80
C GLN A 95 10.97 -2.41 7.89
N ILE A 96 11.46 -1.93 9.03
CA ILE A 96 11.84 -2.79 10.17
C ILE A 96 10.62 -3.54 10.69
N VAL A 97 9.51 -2.84 10.95
CA VAL A 97 8.25 -3.44 11.43
C VAL A 97 7.75 -4.50 10.44
N ARG A 98 7.78 -4.22 9.14
CA ARG A 98 7.41 -5.18 8.09
C ARG A 98 8.27 -6.43 8.15
N ILE A 99 9.59 -6.29 8.21
CA ILE A 99 10.53 -7.43 8.26
C ILE A 99 10.27 -8.27 9.52
N LEU A 100 10.00 -7.64 10.66
CA LEU A 100 9.65 -8.33 11.90
C LEU A 100 8.34 -9.12 11.74
N ILE A 101 7.26 -8.49 11.28
CA ILE A 101 5.96 -9.15 11.06
C ILE A 101 6.12 -10.40 10.18
N VAL A 102 6.85 -10.29 9.07
CA VAL A 102 7.06 -11.41 8.14
C VAL A 102 7.88 -12.52 8.78
N LYS A 103 8.88 -12.20 9.62
CA LYS A 103 9.65 -13.21 10.37
C LYS A 103 8.80 -13.91 11.42
N PHE A 104 8.03 -13.17 12.21
CA PHE A 104 7.17 -13.73 13.26
C PHE A 104 6.07 -14.63 12.68
N LEU A 105 5.33 -14.14 11.68
CA LEU A 105 4.30 -14.95 10.99
C LEU A 105 4.94 -16.17 10.32
N GLY A 106 6.12 -16.00 9.71
CA GLY A 106 6.87 -17.12 9.15
C GLY A 106 7.21 -18.21 10.18
N GLY A 107 7.51 -17.84 11.42
CA GLY A 107 7.78 -18.79 12.51
C GLY A 107 6.53 -19.48 13.04
N ILE A 108 5.45 -18.74 13.26
CA ILE A 108 4.19 -19.29 13.81
C ILE A 108 3.57 -20.32 12.86
N PHE A 109 3.55 -20.01 11.56
CA PHE A 109 2.95 -20.87 10.54
C PHE A 109 3.84 -22.02 10.06
N SER A 110 5.06 -22.15 10.59
CA SER A 110 5.93 -23.31 10.30
C SER A 110 5.84 -24.44 11.33
N SER A 111 4.94 -24.35 12.32
CA SER A 111 4.79 -25.44 13.30
C SER A 111 4.43 -26.76 12.61
N GLY A 112 5.04 -27.86 13.03
CA GLY A 112 4.97 -29.17 12.36
C GLY A 112 3.62 -29.87 12.42
N ASN A 113 2.58 -29.25 13.00
CA ASN A 113 1.26 -29.83 13.13
C ASN A 113 0.50 -29.79 11.79
N VAL A 114 -0.15 -30.90 11.42
CA VAL A 114 -0.92 -31.05 10.18
C VAL A 114 -2.03 -29.99 10.08
N VAL A 115 -2.70 -29.67 11.19
CA VAL A 115 -3.73 -28.62 11.25
C VAL A 115 -3.14 -27.26 10.87
N MET A 116 -1.98 -26.90 11.43
CA MET A 116 -1.34 -25.62 11.14
C MET A 116 -0.82 -25.55 9.71
N ARG A 117 -0.38 -26.69 9.15
CA ARG A 117 0.02 -26.77 7.73
C ARG A 117 -1.15 -26.52 6.79
N THR A 118 -2.34 -27.06 7.08
CA THR A 118 -3.56 -26.78 6.29
C THR A 118 -3.96 -25.31 6.40
N ILE A 119 -3.98 -24.76 7.62
CA ILE A 119 -4.28 -23.33 7.85
C ILE A 119 -3.29 -22.44 7.08
N ASN A 120 -1.99 -22.75 7.13
CA ASN A 120 -0.98 -22.00 6.39
C ASN A 120 -1.23 -22.03 4.87
N ARG A 121 -1.69 -23.16 4.31
CA ARG A 121 -2.02 -23.25 2.87
C ARG A 121 -3.28 -22.49 2.50
N VAL A 122 -4.34 -22.62 3.29
CA VAL A 122 -5.62 -21.91 3.05
C VAL A 122 -5.43 -20.40 3.20
N LEU A 123 -4.76 -19.95 4.26
CA LEU A 123 -4.41 -18.54 4.43
C LEU A 123 -3.48 -18.07 3.31
N GLY A 124 -2.59 -18.92 2.79
CA GLY A 124 -1.75 -18.61 1.64
C GLY A 124 -2.55 -18.35 0.37
N MET A 125 -3.56 -19.18 0.09
CA MET A 125 -4.51 -18.97 -1.00
C MET A 125 -5.24 -17.64 -0.86
N LEU A 126 -5.88 -17.42 0.30
CA LEU A 126 -6.64 -16.20 0.56
C LEU A 126 -5.78 -14.96 0.47
N LEU A 127 -4.59 -15.00 1.11
CA LEU A 127 -3.64 -13.89 1.08
C LEU A 127 -3.16 -13.61 -0.35
N MET A 128 -2.90 -14.62 -1.18
CA MET A 128 -2.39 -14.40 -2.52
C MET A 128 -3.41 -13.70 -3.40
N VAL A 129 -4.67 -14.17 -3.38
CA VAL A 129 -5.76 -13.54 -4.12
C VAL A 129 -6.02 -12.13 -3.59
N ALA A 130 -6.11 -11.96 -2.27
CA ALA A 130 -6.33 -10.66 -1.64
C ALA A 130 -5.19 -9.67 -1.90
N ALA A 131 -3.93 -10.11 -1.88
CA ALA A 131 -2.78 -9.25 -2.10
C ALA A 131 -2.70 -8.76 -3.55
N VAL A 132 -2.97 -9.63 -4.53
CA VAL A 132 -3.06 -9.19 -5.93
C VAL A 132 -4.23 -8.24 -6.13
N LEU A 133 -5.40 -8.55 -5.54
CA LEU A 133 -6.58 -7.68 -5.64
C LEU A 133 -6.33 -6.30 -5.00
N LEU A 134 -5.70 -6.24 -3.83
CA LEU A 134 -5.28 -4.98 -3.20
C LEU A 134 -4.28 -4.21 -4.06
N LEU A 135 -3.36 -4.91 -4.74
CA LEU A 135 -2.42 -4.28 -5.65
C LEU A 135 -3.12 -3.73 -6.90
N THR A 136 -4.08 -4.46 -7.45
CA THR A 136 -4.93 -3.99 -8.55
C THR A 136 -5.70 -2.74 -8.14
N LEU A 137 -6.32 -2.74 -6.95
CA LEU A 137 -6.99 -1.56 -6.40
C LEU A 137 -6.03 -0.38 -6.24
N LEU A 138 -4.81 -0.62 -5.76
CA LEU A 138 -3.80 0.43 -5.65
C LEU A 138 -3.44 1.01 -7.01
N VAL A 139 -3.20 0.17 -8.02
CA VAL A 139 -2.89 0.60 -9.40
C VAL A 139 -4.05 1.40 -9.99
N PHE A 140 -5.29 0.95 -9.78
CA PHE A 140 -6.48 1.69 -10.20
C PHE A 140 -6.61 3.04 -9.50
N GLY A 141 -6.25 3.12 -8.21
CA GLY A 141 -6.19 4.40 -7.50
C GLY A 141 -5.15 5.34 -8.09
N ILE A 142 -4.00 4.81 -8.53
CA ILE A 142 -2.97 5.60 -9.24
C ILE A 142 -3.51 6.06 -10.60
N PHE A 143 -4.16 5.19 -11.37
CA PHE A 143 -4.75 5.56 -12.66
C PHE A 143 -5.79 6.68 -12.54
N ARG A 144 -6.60 6.70 -11.47
CA ARG A 144 -7.50 7.83 -11.17
C ARG A 144 -6.77 9.17 -11.06
N ILE A 145 -5.58 9.22 -10.45
CA ILE A 145 -4.79 10.45 -10.38
C ILE A 145 -4.38 10.93 -11.79
N PHE A 146 -4.20 10.01 -12.73
CA PHE A 146 -3.78 10.29 -14.10
C PHE A 146 -4.92 10.13 -15.12
N GLU A 147 -6.19 10.27 -14.71
CA GLU A 147 -7.37 10.04 -15.56
C GLU A 147 -7.43 10.95 -16.79
N ASN A 148 -6.72 12.08 -16.75
CA ASN A 148 -6.60 13.02 -17.87
C ASN A 148 -5.60 12.58 -18.95
N THR A 149 -4.92 11.44 -18.78
CA THR A 149 -3.97 10.91 -19.77
C THR A 149 -4.68 10.00 -20.77
N GLY A 150 -4.39 10.15 -22.07
CA GLY A 150 -5.04 9.34 -23.12
C GLY A 150 -4.87 7.83 -22.96
N PHE A 151 -3.77 7.39 -22.34
CA PHE A 151 -3.56 5.97 -22.00
C PHE A 151 -4.58 5.45 -20.97
N VAL A 152 -4.85 6.22 -19.91
CA VAL A 152 -5.80 5.80 -18.86
C VAL A 152 -7.23 5.78 -19.40
N GLN A 153 -7.59 6.74 -20.27
CA GLN A 153 -8.91 6.78 -20.89
C GLN A 153 -9.15 5.58 -21.82
N ASP A 154 -8.18 5.24 -22.69
CA ASP A 154 -8.26 4.06 -23.56
C ASP A 154 -8.32 2.75 -22.74
N LEU A 155 -7.57 2.67 -21.64
CA LEU A 155 -7.59 1.51 -20.74
C LEU A 155 -8.93 1.40 -19.99
N THR A 156 -9.48 2.52 -19.52
CA THR A 156 -10.77 2.57 -18.83
C THR A 156 -11.91 2.14 -19.75
N ALA A 157 -11.91 2.61 -21.00
CA ALA A 157 -12.90 2.20 -22.01
C ALA A 157 -12.86 0.70 -22.32
N LYS A 158 -11.68 0.06 -22.25
CA LYS A 158 -11.52 -1.38 -22.49
C LYS A 158 -11.99 -2.26 -21.34
N ILE A 159 -11.97 -1.74 -20.11
CA ILE A 159 -12.44 -2.46 -18.92
C ILE A 159 -13.87 -2.11 -18.52
N ASP A 160 -14.47 -1.11 -19.17
CA ASP A 160 -15.84 -0.70 -18.94
C ASP A 160 -16.83 -1.85 -19.19
N GLY A 161 -17.82 -2.00 -18.30
CA GLY A 161 -18.77 -3.13 -18.30
C GLY A 161 -18.21 -4.49 -17.89
N THR A 162 -16.93 -4.60 -17.49
CA THR A 162 -16.32 -5.83 -16.95
C THR A 162 -16.23 -5.80 -15.41
N PHE A 163 -15.89 -6.94 -14.79
CA PHE A 163 -15.63 -6.99 -13.34
C PHE A 163 -14.54 -5.97 -12.90
N LEU A 164 -13.51 -5.79 -13.72
CA LEU A 164 -12.43 -4.83 -13.44
C LEU A 164 -12.92 -3.37 -13.56
N GLY A 165 -13.85 -3.10 -14.47
CA GLY A 165 -14.51 -1.79 -14.57
C GLY A 165 -15.31 -1.45 -13.31
N VAL A 166 -16.15 -2.38 -12.85
CA VAL A 166 -16.91 -2.21 -11.59
C VAL A 166 -15.97 -1.98 -10.40
N LEU A 167 -14.84 -2.69 -10.35
CA LEU A 167 -13.82 -2.55 -9.30
C LEU A 167 -13.07 -1.20 -9.38
N TYR A 168 -12.85 -0.68 -10.59
CA TYR A 168 -12.25 0.64 -10.82
C TYR A 168 -13.19 1.78 -10.41
N GLU A 169 -14.49 1.67 -10.69
CA GLU A 169 -15.50 2.66 -10.31
C GLU A 169 -15.71 2.73 -8.79
N ASN A 170 -15.79 1.55 -8.14
CA ASN A 170 -16.05 1.41 -6.71
C ASN A 170 -14.78 1.28 -5.87
N ASN A 171 -13.64 1.72 -6.39
CA ASN A 171 -12.36 1.58 -5.70
C ASN A 171 -12.35 2.38 -4.38
N PRO A 172 -12.13 1.72 -3.22
CA PRO A 172 -12.03 2.40 -1.92
C PRO A 172 -10.71 3.16 -1.76
N VAL A 173 -9.68 2.84 -2.54
CA VAL A 173 -8.39 3.54 -2.53
C VAL A 173 -8.51 4.82 -3.34
N ARG A 174 -8.99 5.89 -2.69
CA ARG A 174 -9.01 7.24 -3.23
C ARG A 174 -7.88 8.03 -2.61
N PHE A 175 -6.93 8.44 -3.43
CA PHE A 175 -5.96 9.44 -3.02
C PHE A 175 -6.69 10.78 -2.91
N VAL A 176 -6.64 11.41 -1.75
CA VAL A 176 -7.11 12.79 -1.60
C VAL A 176 -6.15 13.64 -2.41
N THR A 177 -6.52 13.99 -3.64
CA THR A 177 -5.90 15.10 -4.34
C THR A 177 -6.33 16.36 -3.59
N GLU A 178 -5.38 17.25 -3.26
CA GLU A 178 -5.63 18.55 -2.61
C GLU A 178 -6.52 19.50 -3.44
N THR A 179 -7.23 19.01 -4.46
CA THR A 179 -8.15 19.79 -5.28
C THR A 179 -9.44 20.14 -4.53
N THR A 180 -9.76 19.48 -3.42
CA THR A 180 -10.93 19.86 -2.60
C THR A 180 -10.66 21.08 -1.70
N ALA A 181 -9.40 21.44 -1.44
CA ALA A 181 -9.09 22.64 -0.66
C ALA A 181 -9.31 23.93 -1.49
N SER A 182 -9.00 23.90 -2.79
CA SER A 182 -9.24 25.05 -3.69
C SER A 182 -10.71 25.27 -4.01
N GLU A 183 -11.53 24.20 -4.10
CA GLU A 183 -12.99 24.34 -4.31
C GLU A 183 -13.71 24.82 -3.04
N GLN A 184 -13.31 24.34 -1.85
CA GLN A 184 -13.90 24.83 -0.59
C GLN A 184 -13.52 26.29 -0.29
N ALA A 185 -12.35 26.76 -0.75
CA ALA A 185 -11.97 28.17 -0.63
C ALA A 185 -12.78 29.09 -1.56
N MET A 186 -13.17 28.64 -2.76
CA MET A 186 -14.04 29.44 -3.64
C MET A 186 -15.50 29.47 -3.18
N LEU A 187 -16.01 28.41 -2.53
CA LEU A 187 -17.36 28.37 -1.97
C LEU A 187 -17.53 29.20 -0.68
N PHE A 188 -16.44 29.59 -0.02
CA PHE A 188 -16.45 30.51 1.11
C PHE A 188 -16.25 31.99 0.71
N LEU A 189 -15.94 32.25 -0.57
CA LEU A 189 -15.71 33.58 -1.14
C LEU A 189 -16.84 34.05 -2.10
N MET A 190 -17.88 33.24 -2.29
CA MET A 190 -19.16 33.63 -2.88
C MET A 190 -20.24 33.70 -1.80
#